data_AF-G0NF63-F1
#
_entry.id   AF-G0NF63-F1
#
_cell.length_a   1.000
_cell.length_b   1.000
_cell.length_c   1.000
_cell.angle_alpha   90.00
_cell.angle_beta   90.00
_cell.angle_gamma   90.00
#
_symmetry.space_group_name_H-M   'P 1'
#
loop_
_entity.id
_entity.type
_entity.pdbx_description
1 polymer ?
#
loop_
_entity_poly.entity_id
_entity_poly.type
_entity_poly.pdbx_seq_one_letter_code
_entity_poly.pdbx_strand_id
1 'polypeptide(L)'
;MFKSFIAFSALVLAIYCAPPGWPTAEEAKAELQSSGLSAQAADGILKLASDFASNKPAEGTEIDREAARAAFHQFISEVDAYIKTQSPEDQTAYNAFIAKKKADFEARIAARKAGQ
;
A
#
# COMPACT_ATOMS: atom_id res chain seq x y z
N MET A 1 0.11 -15.64 -9.15
CA MET A 1 -1.25 -15.07 -9.08
C MET A 1 -1.49 -14.58 -7.66
N PHE A 2 -0.99 -13.38 -7.34
CA PHE A 2 -1.05 -12.79 -6.01
C PHE A 2 -2.42 -12.15 -5.78
N LYS A 3 -3.24 -12.76 -4.91
CA LYS A 3 -4.63 -12.35 -4.63
C LYS A 3 -4.73 -11.40 -3.41
N SER A 4 -3.63 -10.77 -3.00
CA SER A 4 -3.50 -10.12 -1.67
C SER A 4 -3.18 -8.61 -1.69
N PHE A 5 -3.24 -7.92 -2.82
CA PHE A 5 -2.75 -6.55 -2.95
C PHE A 5 -3.64 -5.43 -2.37
N ILE A 6 -4.86 -5.75 -1.93
CA ILE A 6 -5.83 -4.76 -1.41
C ILE A 6 -5.39 -4.17 -0.05
N ALA A 7 -4.51 -4.85 0.69
CA ALA A 7 -4.06 -4.35 1.99
C ALA A 7 -2.96 -3.27 1.89
N PHE A 8 -2.05 -3.37 0.91
CA PHE A 8 -0.94 -2.42 0.70
C PHE A 8 -1.42 -1.11 0.09
N SER A 9 -2.23 -1.28 -0.94
CA SER A 9 -3.23 -0.34 -1.40
C SER A 9 -3.85 0.58 -0.35
N ALA A 10 -4.46 -0.01 0.69
CA ALA A 10 -5.18 0.75 1.70
C ALA A 10 -4.21 1.57 2.55
N LEU A 11 -2.98 1.07 2.75
CA LEU A 11 -1.88 1.81 3.38
C LEU A 11 -1.48 3.02 2.54
N VAL A 12 -1.28 2.85 1.22
CA VAL A 12 -0.88 3.93 0.30
C VAL A 12 -1.98 4.97 0.14
N LEU A 13 -3.22 4.54 -0.08
CA LEU A 13 -4.37 5.44 -0.16
C LEU A 13 -4.48 6.29 1.10
N ALA A 14 -4.21 5.71 2.25
CA ALA A 14 -4.31 6.43 3.49
C ALA A 14 -3.10 7.30 3.82
N ILE A 15 -1.85 6.94 3.49
CA ILE A 15 -0.72 7.88 3.60
C ILE A 15 -1.06 9.24 2.93
N TYR A 16 -1.84 9.19 1.86
CA TYR A 16 -2.18 10.38 1.05
C TYR A 16 -3.64 10.86 1.15
N CYS A 17 -4.50 10.21 1.94
CA CYS A 17 -5.91 10.60 2.13
C CYS A 17 -6.30 10.62 3.61
N ALA A 18 -5.33 10.48 4.52
CA ALA A 18 -5.63 10.15 5.89
C ALA A 18 -6.15 11.33 6.72
N PRO A 19 -7.24 11.11 7.48
CA PRO A 19 -7.45 11.85 8.72
C PRO A 19 -6.33 11.52 9.75
N PRO A 20 -6.06 12.39 10.72
CA PRO A 20 -4.96 12.24 11.69
C PRO A 20 -5.01 10.86 12.38
N GLY A 21 -3.95 10.05 12.20
CA GLY A 21 -3.83 8.70 12.78
C GLY A 21 -3.32 7.59 11.84
N TRP A 22 -2.89 7.90 10.62
CA TRP A 22 -2.24 6.94 9.71
C TRP A 22 -0.75 7.27 9.52
N PRO A 23 0.08 6.26 9.18
CA PRO A 23 1.53 6.41 9.11
C PRO A 23 1.95 7.40 8.03
N THR A 24 2.91 8.25 8.39
CA THR A 24 3.68 9.10 7.48
C THR A 24 4.54 8.27 6.52
N ALA A 25 5.07 8.90 5.46
CA ALA A 25 6.01 8.23 4.55
C ALA A 25 7.24 7.67 5.28
N GLU A 26 7.72 8.37 6.31
CA GLU A 26 8.84 7.91 7.15
C GLU A 26 8.47 6.71 8.01
N GLU A 27 7.28 6.70 8.61
CA GLU A 27 6.78 5.54 9.38
C GLU A 27 6.53 4.34 8.46
N ALA A 28 5.99 4.57 7.26
CA ALA A 28 5.81 3.53 6.26
C ALA A 28 7.18 2.96 5.81
N LYS A 29 8.20 3.81 5.64
CA LYS A 29 9.57 3.37 5.34
C LYS A 29 10.13 2.50 6.46
N ALA A 30 10.03 2.96 7.70
CA ALA A 30 10.51 2.25 8.87
C ALA A 30 9.81 0.89 9.04
N GLU A 31 8.52 0.82 8.74
CA GLU A 31 7.75 -0.42 8.79
C GLU A 31 8.14 -1.40 7.67
N LEU A 32 8.35 -0.91 6.45
CA LEU A 32 8.87 -1.71 5.33
C LEU A 32 10.24 -2.28 5.68
N GLN A 33 11.16 -1.46 6.18
CA GLN A 33 12.49 -1.91 6.59
C GLN A 33 12.44 -2.90 7.76
N SER A 34 11.58 -2.67 8.74
CA SER A 34 11.36 -3.59 9.87
C SER A 34 10.78 -4.94 9.43
N SER A 35 10.13 -4.99 8.27
CA SER A 35 9.64 -6.25 7.69
C SER A 35 10.71 -7.05 6.93
N GLY A 36 11.93 -6.51 6.85
CA GLY A 36 13.07 -7.15 6.20
C GLY A 36 13.32 -6.68 4.76
N LEU A 37 12.57 -5.69 4.26
CA LEU A 37 12.89 -5.06 2.98
C LEU A 37 14.14 -4.19 3.10
N SER A 38 14.96 -4.23 2.07
CA SER A 38 16.08 -3.32 1.90
C SER A 38 15.61 -1.87 1.80
N ALA A 39 16.50 -0.94 2.19
CA ALA A 39 16.21 0.50 2.08
C ALA A 39 15.87 0.90 0.64
N GLN A 40 16.58 0.33 -0.34
CA GLN A 40 16.34 0.58 -1.76
C GLN A 40 14.93 0.13 -2.19
N ALA A 41 14.52 -1.08 -1.82
CA ALA A 41 13.20 -1.59 -2.14
C ALA A 41 12.10 -0.76 -1.46
N ALA A 42 12.30 -0.37 -0.19
CA ALA A 42 11.36 0.48 0.54
C ALA A 42 11.22 1.87 -0.12
N ASP A 43 12.34 2.52 -0.50
CA ASP A 43 12.32 3.81 -1.19
C ASP A 43 11.61 3.72 -2.56
N GLY A 44 11.85 2.66 -3.32
CA GLY A 44 11.17 2.48 -4.61
C GLY A 44 9.66 2.31 -4.48
N ILE A 45 9.20 1.58 -3.46
CA ILE A 45 7.76 1.43 -3.18
C ILE A 45 7.15 2.76 -2.74
N LEU A 46 7.83 3.53 -1.90
CA LEU A 46 7.36 4.85 -1.46
C LEU A 46 7.31 5.85 -2.61
N LYS A 47 8.24 5.77 -3.55
CA LYS A 47 8.21 6.58 -4.77
C LYS A 47 6.99 6.26 -5.61
N LEU A 48 6.71 4.98 -5.88
CA LEU A 48 5.49 4.57 -6.60
C LEU A 48 4.22 5.03 -5.87
N ALA A 49 4.21 4.96 -4.54
CA ALA A 49 3.11 5.44 -3.72
C ALA A 49 2.91 6.96 -3.86
N SER A 50 4.00 7.73 -3.91
CA SER A 50 4.00 9.18 -4.13
C SER A 50 3.53 9.57 -5.53
N ASP A 51 3.97 8.85 -6.56
CA ASP A 51 3.56 9.09 -7.93
C ASP A 51 2.05 8.82 -8.08
N PHE A 52 1.56 7.72 -7.49
CA PHE A 52 0.13 7.42 -7.45
C PHE A 52 -0.69 8.51 -6.74
N ALA A 53 -0.19 9.02 -5.63
CA ALA A 53 -0.89 10.04 -4.88
C ALA A 53 -0.87 11.42 -5.53
N SER A 54 0.20 11.75 -6.25
CA SER A 54 0.30 12.99 -7.01
C SER A 54 -0.70 13.03 -8.17
N ASN A 55 -1.16 11.85 -8.63
CA ASN A 55 -2.22 11.71 -9.63
C ASN A 55 -3.64 11.74 -9.05
N LYS A 56 -3.83 12.05 -7.76
CA LYS A 56 -5.17 12.20 -7.19
C LYS A 56 -5.88 13.43 -7.78
N PRO A 57 -7.19 13.33 -8.09
CA PRO A 57 -7.99 14.49 -8.46
C PRO A 57 -7.92 15.56 -7.37
N ALA A 58 -7.91 16.84 -7.77
CA ALA A 58 -7.92 17.96 -6.83
C ALA A 58 -9.15 17.88 -5.90
N GLU A 59 -8.99 18.35 -4.68
CA GLU A 59 -10.04 18.37 -3.66
C GLU A 59 -11.30 19.11 -4.19
N GLY A 60 -12.47 18.45 -4.10
CA GLY A 60 -13.73 18.97 -4.66
C GLY A 60 -14.07 18.49 -6.08
N THR A 61 -13.20 17.72 -6.73
CA THR A 61 -13.52 17.03 -7.99
C THR A 61 -14.31 15.76 -7.70
N GLU A 62 -15.40 15.51 -8.44
CA GLU A 62 -16.12 14.24 -8.36
C GLU A 62 -15.15 13.11 -8.72
N ILE A 63 -14.84 12.25 -7.74
CA ILE A 63 -13.94 11.12 -7.96
C ILE A 63 -14.69 10.08 -8.79
N ASP A 64 -14.29 9.96 -10.05
CA ASP A 64 -14.70 8.83 -10.88
C ASP A 64 -14.18 7.54 -10.22
N ARG A 65 -15.12 6.76 -9.67
CA ARG A 65 -14.83 5.53 -8.94
C ARG A 65 -14.21 4.47 -9.84
N GLU A 66 -14.56 4.43 -11.12
CA GLU A 66 -13.98 3.48 -12.07
C GLU A 66 -12.54 3.88 -12.41
N ALA A 67 -12.31 5.17 -12.68
CA ALA A 67 -10.96 5.69 -12.92
C ALA A 67 -10.06 5.52 -11.70
N ALA A 68 -10.56 5.82 -10.50
CA ALA A 68 -9.83 5.63 -9.25
C ALA A 68 -9.48 4.15 -9.04
N ARG A 69 -10.42 3.23 -9.33
CA ARG A 69 -10.18 1.78 -9.26
C ARG A 69 -9.16 1.30 -10.30
N ALA A 70 -9.20 1.85 -11.51
CA ALA A 70 -8.26 1.51 -12.58
C ALA A 70 -6.84 1.98 -12.25
N ALA A 71 -6.67 3.25 -11.87
CA ALA A 71 -5.40 3.80 -11.42
C ALA A 71 -4.84 3.00 -10.23
N PHE A 72 -5.73 2.60 -9.33
CA PHE A 72 -5.38 1.81 -8.17
C PHE A 72 -4.91 0.38 -8.53
N HIS A 73 -5.55 -0.29 -9.48
CA HIS A 73 -5.05 -1.57 -10.01
C HIS A 73 -3.71 -1.41 -10.73
N GLN A 74 -3.51 -0.31 -11.46
CA GLN A 74 -2.25 -0.01 -12.12
C GLN A 74 -1.12 0.16 -11.10
N PHE A 75 -1.33 0.95 -10.05
CA PHE A 75 -0.37 1.13 -8.97
C PHE A 75 0.04 -0.21 -8.35
N ILE A 76 -0.92 -1.09 -8.07
CA ILE A 76 -0.62 -2.45 -7.58
C ILE A 76 0.29 -3.20 -8.56
N SER A 77 -0.02 -3.14 -9.84
CA SER A 77 0.75 -3.84 -10.88
C SER A 77 2.17 -3.30 -10.99
N GLU A 78 2.36 -2.00 -10.82
CA GLU A 78 3.68 -1.35 -10.84
C GLU A 78 4.52 -1.75 -9.64
N VAL A 79 3.93 -1.79 -8.44
CA VAL A 79 4.62 -2.26 -7.24
C VAL A 79 4.99 -3.74 -7.36
N ASP A 80 4.10 -4.59 -7.89
CA ASP A 80 4.40 -6.01 -8.14
C ASP A 80 5.53 -6.19 -9.16
N ALA A 81 5.48 -5.45 -10.26
CA ALA A 81 6.56 -5.46 -11.26
C ALA A 81 7.88 -5.01 -10.65
N TYR A 82 7.86 -3.94 -9.84
CA TYR A 82 9.04 -3.43 -9.15
C TYR A 82 9.63 -4.46 -8.18
N ILE A 83 8.81 -5.07 -7.31
CA ILE A 83 9.29 -6.06 -6.34
C ILE A 83 9.92 -7.28 -7.02
N LYS A 84 9.39 -7.72 -8.17
CA LYS A 84 10.00 -8.82 -8.95
C LYS A 84 11.40 -8.51 -9.48
N THR A 85 11.77 -7.23 -9.59
CA THR A 85 13.13 -6.81 -9.96
C THR A 85 14.08 -6.76 -8.76
N GLN A 86 13.55 -6.81 -7.53
CA GLN A 86 14.35 -6.80 -6.30
C GLN A 86 14.87 -8.20 -5.96
N SER A 87 15.72 -8.28 -4.93
CA SER A 87 16.32 -9.53 -4.46
C SER A 87 15.26 -10.57 -4.03
N PRO A 88 15.58 -11.87 -4.05
CA PRO A 88 14.67 -12.90 -3.52
C PRO A 88 14.31 -12.69 -2.03
N GLU A 89 15.22 -12.10 -1.26
CA GLU A 89 14.99 -11.73 0.14
C GLU A 89 13.94 -10.62 0.24
N ASP A 90 14.08 -9.55 -0.55
CA ASP A 90 13.12 -8.44 -0.61
C ASP A 90 11.74 -8.90 -1.09
N GLN A 91 11.69 -9.79 -2.09
CA GLN A 91 10.43 -10.38 -2.56
C GLN A 91 9.73 -11.16 -1.45
N THR A 92 10.49 -11.95 -0.68
CA THR A 92 9.94 -12.74 0.43
C THR A 92 9.46 -11.84 1.57
N ALA A 93 10.27 -10.85 1.96
CA ALA A 93 9.94 -9.87 2.98
C ALA A 93 8.67 -9.08 2.61
N TYR A 94 8.59 -8.61 1.36
CA TYR A 94 7.41 -7.94 0.84
C TYR A 94 6.17 -8.82 0.92
N ASN A 95 6.25 -10.08 0.48
CA ASN A 95 5.12 -10.99 0.51
C ASN A 95 4.62 -11.27 1.94
N ALA A 96 5.55 -11.42 2.90
CA ALA A 96 5.22 -11.55 4.31
C ALA A 96 4.57 -10.28 4.87
N PHE A 97 5.08 -9.11 4.51
CA PHE A 97 4.52 -7.81 4.87
C PHE A 97 3.07 -7.68 4.39
N ILE A 98 2.80 -8.01 3.13
CA ILE A 98 1.46 -7.98 2.52
C ILE A 98 0.50 -8.93 3.25
N ALA A 99 0.94 -10.15 3.55
CA ALA A 99 0.14 -11.11 4.28
C ALA A 99 -0.23 -10.61 5.68
N LYS A 100 0.73 -10.01 6.40
CA LYS A 100 0.48 -9.39 7.71
C LYS A 100 -0.53 -8.26 7.62
N LYS A 101 -0.36 -7.33 6.67
CA LYS A 101 -1.31 -6.22 6.47
C LYS A 101 -2.71 -6.68 6.11
N LYS A 102 -2.82 -7.76 5.32
CA LYS A 102 -4.11 -8.39 5.02
C LYS A 102 -4.78 -8.92 6.28
N ALA A 103 -4.04 -9.65 7.12
CA ALA A 103 -4.56 -10.18 8.37
C ALA A 103 -5.00 -9.05 9.32
N ASP A 104 -4.20 -7.98 9.46
CA ASP A 104 -4.56 -6.82 10.26
C ASP A 104 -5.83 -6.12 9.74
N PHE A 105 -5.96 -5.97 8.42
CA PHE A 105 -7.15 -5.38 7.82
C PHE A 105 -8.39 -6.25 8.04
N GLU A 106 -8.29 -7.56 7.81
CA GLU A 106 -9.38 -8.52 8.06
C GLU A 106 -9.78 -8.51 9.54
N ALA A 107 -8.81 -8.48 10.47
CA ALA A 107 -9.06 -8.36 11.91
C ALA A 107 -9.77 -7.05 12.27
N ARG A 108 -9.35 -5.93 11.68
CA ARG A 108 -10.01 -4.62 11.87
C ARG A 108 -11.43 -4.59 11.32
N ILE A 109 -11.69 -5.21 10.17
CA ILE A 109 -13.03 -5.33 9.60
C ILE A 109 -13.91 -6.22 10.48
N ALA A 110 -13.39 -7.35 10.96
CA ALA A 110 -14.10 -8.25 11.86
C ALA A 110 -14.44 -7.57 13.20
N ALA A 111 -13.47 -6.85 13.80
CA ALA A 111 -13.68 -6.08 15.02
C ALA A 111 -14.74 -4.97 14.83
N ARG A 112 -14.74 -4.29 13.68
CA ARG A 112 -15.74 -3.26 13.38
C ARG A 112 -17.15 -3.84 13.18
N LYS A 113 -17.26 -5.07 12.65
CA LYS A 113 -18.53 -5.79 12.53
C LYS A 113 -19.04 -6.36 13.86
N ALA A 114 -18.15 -6.73 14.78
CA ALA A 114 -18.53 -7.29 16.07
C ALA A 114 -18.95 -6.23 17.11
N GLY A 115 -18.61 -4.96 16.87
CA GLY A 115 -19.02 -3.82 17.70
C GLY A 115 -20.20 -3.01 17.13
N GLN A 116 -20.85 -3.48 16.06
CA GLN A 116 -22.10 -2.92 15.51
C GLN A 116 -23.30 -3.77 15.90
#